data_AF-A0AAX3VD09-F1
#
_entry.id   AF-A0AAX3VD09-F1
#
_cell.length_a   1.000
_cell.length_b   1.000
_cell.length_c   1.000
_cell.angle_alpha   90.00
_cell.angle_beta   90.00
_cell.angle_gamma   90.00
#
_symmetry.space_group_name_H-M   'P 1'
#
loop_
_entity.id
_entity.type
_entity.pdbx_description
1 polymer ?
#
loop_
_entity_poly.entity_id
_entity_poly.type
_entity_poly.pdbx_seq_one_letter_code
_entity_poly.pdbx_strand_id
1 'polypeptide(L)'
;MSPWTGILVASIICVALKALGYLLPPRWFDGARAQRIIDQLTIALLSALVVVQTLGAGAAIVVDARLPAVAVAAVLLAARAPFLVVVAGAALVAAVLRAGGWAA
;
A
#
# COMPACT_ATOMS: atom_id res chain seq x y z
N MET A 1 -2.42 22.39 17.08
CA MET A 1 -2.22 21.13 17.82
C MET A 1 -0.77 20.72 17.68
N SER A 2 -0.09 20.37 18.76
CA SER A 2 1.30 19.90 18.67
C SER A 2 1.33 18.49 18.06
N PRO A 3 2.34 18.11 17.25
CA PRO A 3 2.50 16.74 16.76
C PRO A 3 2.45 15.71 17.90
N TRP A 4 2.94 16.08 19.10
CA TRP A 4 2.86 15.26 20.31
C TRP A 4 1.43 14.93 20.74
N THR A 5 0.51 15.90 20.63
CA THR A 5 -0.90 15.67 20.94
C THR A 5 -1.52 14.66 19.97
N GLY A 6 -1.18 14.76 18.67
CA GLY A 6 -1.66 13.81 17.66
C GLY A 6 -1.15 12.38 17.89
N ILE A 7 0.13 12.23 18.24
CA ILE A 7 0.73 10.92 18.55
C ILE A 7 0.07 10.28 19.76
N LEU A 8 -0.16 11.04 20.84
CA LEU A 8 -0.83 10.54 22.04
C LEU A 8 -2.27 10.08 21.73
N VAL A 9 -3.02 10.88 20.98
CA VAL A 9 -4.39 10.52 20.57
C VAL A 9 -4.39 9.25 19.70
N ALA A 10 -3.51 9.17 18.69
CA ALA A 10 -3.40 7.98 17.84
C ALA A 10 -3.04 6.72 18.64
N SER A 11 -2.14 6.85 19.61
CA SER A 11 -1.73 5.74 20.49
C SER A 11 -2.90 5.24 21.34
N ILE A 12 -3.68 6.16 21.94
CA ILE A 12 -4.88 5.82 22.72
C ILE A 12 -5.92 5.13 21.83
N ILE A 13 -6.17 5.66 20.63
CA ILE A 13 -7.09 5.06 19.65
C ILE A 13 -6.64 3.63 19.29
N CYS A 14 -5.34 3.42 19.06
CA CYS A 14 -4.81 2.11 18.71
C CYS A 14 -5.03 1.07 19.83
N VAL A 15 -4.80 1.46 21.09
CA VAL A 15 -5.06 0.61 22.26
C VAL A 15 -6.56 0.36 22.44
N ALA A 16 -7.38 1.40 22.29
CA ALA A 16 -8.84 1.29 22.40
C ALA A 16 -9.41 0.34 21.34
N LEU A 17 -8.98 0.43 20.08
CA LEU A 17 -9.38 -0.50 19.03
C LEU A 17 -8.97 -1.94 19.37
N LYS A 18 -7.75 -2.15 19.87
CA LYS A 18 -7.28 -3.48 20.27
C LYS A 18 -8.12 -4.06 21.41
N ALA A 19 -8.44 -3.23 22.41
CA ALA A 19 -9.32 -3.62 23.51
C ALA A 19 -10.74 -3.95 23.02
N LEU A 20 -11.29 -3.15 22.12
CA LEU A 20 -12.59 -3.40 21.49
C LEU A 20 -12.59 -4.74 20.76
N GLY A 21 -11.51 -5.07 20.05
CA GLY A 21 -11.35 -6.35 19.36
C GLY A 21 -11.50 -7.56 20.27
N TYR A 22 -11.07 -7.49 21.54
CA TYR A 22 -11.27 -8.56 22.52
C TYR A 22 -12.73 -8.69 23.00
N LEU A 23 -13.51 -7.62 22.91
CA LEU A 23 -14.92 -7.61 23.31
C LEU A 23 -15.84 -8.09 22.18
N LEU A 24 -15.35 -8.19 20.94
CA LEU A 24 -16.18 -8.60 19.81
C LEU A 24 -16.52 -10.10 19.88
N PRO A 25 -17.82 -10.48 19.75
CA PRO A 25 -18.23 -11.87 19.73
C PRO A 25 -17.62 -12.66 18.56
N PRO A 26 -17.04 -13.86 18.78
CA PRO A 26 -16.44 -14.68 17.72
C PRO A 26 -17.40 -15.04 16.59
N ARG A 27 -18.68 -15.22 16.94
CA ARG A 27 -19.79 -15.54 16.03
C ARG A 27 -19.95 -14.58 14.84
N TRP A 28 -19.42 -13.36 14.91
CA TRP A 28 -19.45 -12.40 13.81
C TRP A 28 -18.40 -12.68 12.73
N PHE A 29 -17.37 -13.46 13.04
CA PHE A 29 -16.24 -13.76 12.15
C PHE A 29 -16.27 -15.19 11.58
N ASP A 30 -17.15 -16.05 12.08
CA ASP A 30 -17.24 -17.47 11.68
C ASP A 30 -17.86 -17.67 10.28
N GLY A 31 -18.47 -16.65 9.70
CA GLY A 31 -19.08 -16.74 8.37
C GLY A 31 -18.04 -16.84 7.24
N ALA A 32 -18.28 -17.70 6.26
CA ALA A 32 -17.42 -17.86 5.07
C ALA A 32 -17.20 -16.58 4.24
N ARG A 33 -18.03 -15.54 4.42
CA ARG A 33 -17.81 -14.21 3.83
C ARG A 33 -16.82 -13.37 4.65
N ALA A 34 -16.93 -13.40 5.98
CA ALA A 34 -16.07 -12.63 6.87
C ALA A 34 -14.61 -13.13 6.79
N GLN A 35 -14.41 -14.46 6.79
CA GLN A 35 -13.08 -15.06 6.65
C GLN A 35 -12.39 -14.65 5.34
N ARG A 36 -13.10 -14.75 4.19
CA ARG A 36 -12.56 -14.32 2.90
C ARG A 36 -12.11 -12.85 2.88
N ILE A 37 -12.88 -11.96 3.52
CA ILE A 37 -12.52 -10.54 3.62
C ILE A 37 -11.26 -10.37 4.47
N ILE A 38 -11.17 -11.05 5.62
CA ILE A 38 -10.01 -10.98 6.52
C ILE A 38 -8.75 -11.47 5.82
N ASP A 39 -8.83 -12.59 5.12
CA ASP A 39 -7.69 -13.19 4.39
C ASP A 39 -7.16 -12.24 3.29
N GLN A 40 -8.05 -11.46 2.66
CA GLN A 40 -7.70 -10.54 1.59
C GLN A 40 -7.36 -9.13 2.10
N LEU A 41 -7.68 -8.80 3.35
CA LEU A 41 -7.58 -7.44 3.90
C LEU A 41 -6.16 -6.89 3.80
N THR A 42 -5.16 -7.67 4.21
CA THR A 42 -3.75 -7.23 4.18
C THR A 42 -3.30 -6.92 2.76
N ILE A 43 -3.61 -7.81 1.81
CA ILE A 43 -3.24 -7.62 0.39
C ILE A 43 -3.98 -6.41 -0.18
N ALA A 44 -5.27 -6.25 0.14
CA ALA A 44 -6.07 -5.11 -0.30
C ALA A 44 -5.51 -3.78 0.21
N LEU A 45 -5.19 -3.68 1.52
CA LEU A 45 -4.63 -2.48 2.12
C LEU A 45 -3.24 -2.14 1.56
N LEU A 46 -2.35 -3.13 1.41
CA LEU A 46 -1.04 -2.92 0.79
C LEU A 46 -1.16 -2.52 -0.68
N SER A 47 -2.09 -3.11 -1.43
CA SER A 47 -2.33 -2.74 -2.82
C SER A 47 -2.88 -1.31 -2.95
N ALA A 48 -3.80 -0.92 -2.07
CA ALA A 48 -4.32 0.44 -2.01
C ALA A 48 -3.20 1.45 -1.69
N LEU A 49 -2.32 1.12 -0.74
CA LEU A 49 -1.16 1.95 -0.44
C LEU A 49 -0.27 2.14 -1.68
N VAL A 50 0.05 1.06 -2.41
CA VAL A 50 0.83 1.16 -3.65
C VAL A 50 0.13 2.06 -4.67
N VAL A 51 -1.18 1.90 -4.87
CA VAL A 51 -1.96 2.76 -5.80
C VAL A 51 -1.91 4.23 -5.37
N VAL A 52 -2.15 4.53 -4.09
CA VAL A 52 -2.13 5.90 -3.56
C VAL A 52 -0.73 6.52 -3.67
N GLN A 53 0.33 5.77 -3.38
CA GLN A 53 1.70 6.26 -3.44
C GLN A 53 2.26 6.37 -4.86
N THR A 54 1.63 5.72 -5.84
CA THR A 54 2.03 5.76 -7.26
C THR A 54 1.30 6.85 -8.03
N LEU A 55 0.02 7.07 -7.75
CA LEU A 55 -0.82 8.06 -8.44
C LEU A 55 -0.99 9.37 -7.67
N GLY A 56 -0.79 9.36 -6.35
CA GLY A 56 -1.02 10.51 -5.49
C GLY A 56 0.24 11.36 -5.30
N ALA A 57 0.10 12.67 -5.49
CA ALA A 57 1.04 13.69 -5.07
C ALA A 57 0.31 14.76 -4.25
N GLY A 58 0.21 14.54 -2.94
CA GLY A 58 -0.60 15.40 -2.06
C GLY A 58 -2.10 15.27 -2.37
N ALA A 59 -2.73 16.37 -2.79
CA ALA A 59 -4.14 16.40 -3.20
C ALA A 59 -4.34 16.22 -4.72
N ALA A 60 -3.25 16.14 -5.50
CA ALA A 60 -3.31 15.98 -6.95
C ALA A 60 -3.10 14.53 -7.37
N ILE A 61 -3.80 14.11 -8.41
CA ILE A 61 -3.52 12.86 -9.13
C ILE A 61 -2.51 13.19 -10.21
N VAL A 62 -1.32 12.59 -10.13
CA VAL A 62 -0.22 12.82 -11.07
C VAL A 62 0.18 11.49 -11.69
N VAL A 63 0.24 11.46 -13.02
CA VAL A 63 0.79 10.32 -13.75
C VAL A 63 2.30 10.52 -13.86
N ASP A 64 3.01 10.14 -12.80
CA ASP A 64 4.48 10.19 -12.69
C ASP A 64 5.11 8.89 -13.25
N ALA A 65 6.44 8.88 -13.47
CA ALA A 65 7.28 7.75 -13.83
C ALA A 65 7.12 6.51 -12.92
N ARG A 66 6.47 6.67 -11.76
CA ARG A 66 6.10 5.59 -10.84
C ARG A 66 5.12 4.61 -11.47
N LEU A 67 4.15 5.09 -12.25
CA LEU A 67 3.12 4.25 -12.88
C LEU A 67 3.72 3.24 -13.87
N PRO A 68 4.52 3.66 -14.88
CA PRO A 68 5.17 2.71 -15.80
C PRO A 68 6.18 1.81 -15.08
N ALA A 69 6.89 2.30 -14.05
CA ALA A 69 7.79 1.47 -13.26
C ALA A 69 7.06 0.32 -12.55
N VAL A 70 5.90 0.60 -11.95
CA VAL A 70 5.07 -0.43 -11.31
C VAL A 70 4.45 -1.38 -12.34
N ALA A 71 4.05 -0.89 -13.51
CA ALA A 71 3.57 -1.74 -14.59
C ALA A 71 4.66 -2.74 -15.05
N VAL A 72 5.91 -2.28 -15.22
CA VAL A 72 7.04 -3.16 -15.57
C VAL A 72 7.31 -4.17 -14.45
N ALA A 73 7.27 -3.74 -13.18
CA ALA A 73 7.40 -4.64 -12.04
C ALA A 73 6.35 -5.77 -12.08
N ALA A 74 5.09 -5.41 -12.37
CA ALA A 74 3.99 -6.36 -12.47
C ALA A 74 4.21 -7.37 -13.62
N VAL A 75 4.70 -6.91 -14.78
CA VAL A 75 5.01 -7.78 -15.93
C VAL A 75 6.16 -8.74 -15.61
N LEU A 76 7.26 -8.25 -15.00
CA LEU A 76 8.40 -9.09 -14.61
C LEU A 76 8.00 -10.13 -13.55
N LEU A 77 7.16 -9.74 -12.60
CA LEU A 77 6.64 -10.65 -11.58
C LEU A 77 5.72 -11.72 -12.20
N ALA A 78 4.85 -11.34 -13.15
CA ALA A 78 4.01 -12.28 -13.89
C ALA A 78 4.84 -13.29 -14.71
N ALA A 79 5.98 -12.85 -15.24
CA ALA A 79 6.97 -13.71 -15.88
C ALA A 79 7.78 -14.59 -14.90
N ARG A 80 7.48 -14.55 -13.59
CA ARG A 80 8.18 -15.25 -12.51
C ARG A 80 9.68 -14.92 -12.42
N ALA A 81 10.08 -13.70 -12.78
CA ALA A 81 11.45 -13.24 -12.58
C ALA A 81 11.82 -13.21 -11.07
N PRO A 82 13.10 -13.39 -10.70
CA PRO A 82 13.52 -13.31 -9.31
C PRO A 82 13.30 -11.89 -8.78
N PHE A 83 12.95 -11.77 -7.50
CA PHE A 83 12.56 -10.50 -6.86
C PHE A 83 13.57 -9.36 -7.12
N LEU A 84 14.87 -9.66 -7.06
CA LEU A 84 15.92 -8.67 -7.32
C LEU A 84 15.85 -8.10 -8.75
N VAL A 85 15.54 -8.94 -9.74
CA VAL A 85 15.40 -8.50 -11.15
C VAL A 85 14.15 -7.65 -11.33
N VAL A 86 13.04 -7.99 -10.66
CA VAL A 86 11.81 -7.19 -10.67
C VAL A 86 12.07 -5.78 -10.12
N VAL A 87 12.69 -5.71 -8.94
CA VAL A 87 12.98 -4.43 -8.26
C VAL A 87 13.99 -3.61 -9.04
N ALA A 88 15.09 -4.22 -9.50
CA ALA A 88 16.11 -3.52 -10.29
C ALA A 88 15.56 -3.02 -11.62
N GLY A 89 14.75 -3.83 -12.32
CA GLY A 89 14.09 -3.45 -13.56
C GLY A 89 13.16 -2.26 -13.38
N ALA A 90 12.29 -2.30 -12.37
CA ALA A 90 11.39 -1.18 -12.05
C ALA A 90 12.16 0.10 -11.68
N ALA A 91 13.22 -0.03 -10.88
CA ALA A 91 14.06 1.09 -10.48
C ALA A 91 14.79 1.72 -11.68
N LEU A 92 15.31 0.90 -12.60
CA LEU A 92 15.94 1.38 -13.84
C LEU A 92 14.93 2.12 -14.72
N VAL A 93 13.73 1.59 -14.90
CA VAL A 93 12.66 2.26 -15.67
C VAL A 93 12.33 3.62 -15.04
N ALA A 94 12.13 3.68 -13.73
CA ALA A 94 11.88 4.94 -13.04
C ALA A 94 13.03 5.94 -13.21
N ALA A 95 14.28 5.47 -13.10
CA ALA A 95 15.47 6.31 -13.21
C ALA A 95 15.64 6.87 -14.63
N VAL A 96 15.45 6.04 -15.66
CA VAL A 96 15.55 6.46 -17.06
C VAL A 96 14.47 7.46 -17.44
N LEU A 97 13.21 7.21 -17.03
CA LEU A 97 12.11 8.13 -17.30
C LEU A 97 12.32 9.49 -16.63
N ARG A 98 12.81 9.49 -15.39
CA ARG A 98 13.13 10.72 -14.66
C ARG A 98 14.32 11.46 -15.29
N ALA A 99 15.34 10.74 -15.75
CA ALA A 99 16.47 11.33 -16.46
C ALA A 99 16.07 11.91 -17.83
N GLY A 100 15.08 11.32 -18.49
CA GLY A 100 14.50 11.80 -19.75
C GLY A 100 13.57 13.00 -19.63
N GLY A 101 13.40 13.57 -18.43
CA GLY A 101 12.56 14.75 -18.19
C GLY A 101 11.07 14.44 -17.95
N TRP A 102 10.67 13.16 -17.94
CA TRP A 102 9.37 12.77 -17.42
C TRP A 102 9.42 12.77 -15.89
N ALA A 103 8.96 13.90 -15.34
CA ALA A 103 8.71 14.24 -13.94
C ALA A 103 9.82 15.00 -13.19
N ALA A 104 9.61 16.32 -13.09
CA ALA A 104 9.62 17.04 -11.82
C ALA A 104 8.16 17.27 -11.40
#